data_AF-A0AAN9D9L1-F1
#
_entry.id   AF-A0AAN9D9L1-F1
#
_cell.length_a   1.000
_cell.length_b   1.000
_cell.length_c   1.000
_cell.angle_alpha   90.00
_cell.angle_beta   90.00
_cell.angle_gamma   90.00
#
_symmetry.space_group_name_H-M   'P 1'
#
loop_
_entity.id
_entity.type
_entity.pdbx_description
1 polymer ?
#
loop_
_entity_poly.entity_id
_entity_poly.type
_entity_poly.pdbx_seq_one_letter_code
_entity_poly.pdbx_strand_id
1 'polypeptide(L)'
;MADYSTDDPFMFDGRSYLFEPEYTDEELQELRERATRERELPVVNAATQPRISGNWWCTCGDCKAMDTEQECLCCTEWDLLSRDTQENHCFVQSEDFPALINKAVLETFFHVPKVNWRRRPIPEGPNGQLSTEQCRLVAYRVVLEWGLKGERLGRKQRRVLPSCVVTAIRNKYPSPSGIYQGFQEADELSRIL
;
A
#
# COMPACT_ATOMS: atom_id res chain seq x y z
N MET A 1 12.94 -28.53 -51.47
CA MET A 1 13.42 -28.61 -50.08
C MET A 1 13.69 -27.18 -49.65
N ALA A 2 12.77 -26.59 -48.88
CA ALA A 2 12.93 -25.22 -48.40
C ALA A 2 13.83 -25.24 -47.17
N ASP A 3 14.89 -24.43 -47.24
CA ASP A 3 15.91 -24.24 -46.23
C ASP A 3 15.28 -23.50 -45.03
N TYR A 4 15.11 -24.20 -43.91
CA TYR A 4 14.58 -23.61 -42.69
C TYR A 4 15.78 -23.05 -41.91
N SER A 5 16.04 -21.75 -42.09
CA SER A 5 17.06 -21.03 -41.33
C SER A 5 16.72 -21.12 -39.84
N THR A 6 17.63 -21.69 -39.06
CA THR A 6 17.43 -22.06 -37.64
C THR A 6 17.94 -20.97 -36.69
N ASP A 7 17.79 -19.69 -37.04
CA ASP A 7 18.37 -18.57 -36.27
C ASP A 7 17.37 -17.43 -36.05
N ASP A 8 16.23 -17.72 -35.43
CA ASP A 8 15.52 -16.71 -34.65
C ASP A 8 15.34 -17.24 -33.23
N PRO A 9 16.25 -16.95 -32.29
CA PRO A 9 16.04 -17.30 -30.90
C PRO A 9 14.83 -16.51 -30.45
N PHE A 10 13.69 -17.19 -30.30
CA PHE A 10 12.45 -16.68 -29.73
C PHE A 10 12.77 -15.89 -28.46
N MET A 11 12.92 -14.57 -28.61
CA MET A 11 13.19 -13.62 -27.54
C MET A 11 11.89 -13.54 -26.76
N PHE A 12 11.77 -14.40 -25.76
CA PHE A 12 10.69 -14.33 -24.79
C PHE A 12 10.81 -12.99 -24.04
N ASP A 13 10.05 -11.99 -24.50
CA ASP A 13 10.08 -10.62 -23.98
C ASP A 13 9.41 -10.45 -22.61
N GLY A 14 8.83 -11.54 -22.09
CA GLY A 14 8.24 -11.63 -20.75
C GLY A 14 7.01 -10.76 -20.53
N ARG A 15 6.42 -10.18 -21.59
CA ARG A 15 5.25 -9.30 -21.46
C ARG A 15 3.97 -10.10 -21.65
N SER A 16 3.27 -10.37 -20.55
CA SER A 16 1.87 -10.81 -20.62
C SER A 16 1.02 -9.66 -21.16
N TYR A 17 0.09 -9.96 -22.07
CA TYR A 17 -0.83 -9.00 -22.70
C TYR A 17 -0.14 -7.81 -23.39
N LEU A 18 0.57 -8.07 -24.49
CA LEU A 18 1.22 -7.04 -25.32
C LEU A 18 0.26 -5.98 -25.93
N PHE A 19 -1.05 -6.23 -25.92
CA PHE A 19 -2.07 -5.39 -26.52
C PHE A 19 -3.30 -5.29 -25.59
N GLU A 20 -3.15 -4.67 -24.42
CA GLU A 20 -4.32 -4.21 -23.66
C GLU A 20 -5.05 -3.14 -24.49
N PRO A 21 -6.40 -3.16 -24.54
CA PRO A 21 -7.16 -2.08 -25.18
C PRO A 21 -6.77 -0.73 -24.58
N GLU A 22 -6.35 0.21 -25.42
CA GLU A 22 -6.05 1.58 -25.01
C GLU A 22 -7.36 2.38 -24.98
N TYR A 23 -7.58 3.12 -23.89
CA TYR A 23 -8.64 4.12 -23.84
C TYR A 23 -8.29 5.25 -24.81
N THR A 24 -9.28 5.77 -25.54
CA THR A 24 -9.09 7.00 -26.31
C THR A 24 -8.85 8.19 -25.37
N ASP A 25 -8.22 9.25 -25.88
CA ASP A 25 -8.01 10.47 -25.09
C ASP A 25 -9.33 11.07 -24.58
N GLU A 26 -10.40 10.92 -25.38
CA GLU A 26 -11.77 11.34 -25.06
C GLU A 26 -12.33 10.54 -23.88
N GLU A 27 -12.20 9.20 -23.91
CA GLU A 27 -12.64 8.33 -22.80
C GLU A 27 -11.85 8.61 -21.51
N LEU A 28 -10.54 8.83 -21.60
CA LEU A 28 -9.70 9.21 -20.46
C LEU A 28 -10.12 10.56 -19.87
N GLN A 29 -10.48 11.53 -20.71
CA GLN A 29 -10.96 12.83 -20.26
C GLN A 29 -12.29 12.69 -19.51
N GLU A 30 -13.25 11.94 -20.06
CA GLU A 30 -14.54 11.69 -19.40
C GLU A 30 -14.39 11.01 -18.03
N LEU A 31 -13.46 10.04 -17.90
CA LEU A 31 -13.16 9.37 -16.63
C LEU A 31 -12.57 10.35 -15.60
N ARG A 32 -11.66 11.25 -16.01
CA ARG A 32 -11.08 12.27 -15.13
C ARG A 32 -12.12 13.26 -14.66
N GLU A 33 -12.98 13.74 -15.54
CA GLU A 33 -14.06 14.69 -15.22
C GLU A 33 -15.12 14.09 -14.28
N ARG A 34 -15.31 12.77 -14.32
CA ARG A 34 -16.16 12.06 -13.35
C ARG A 34 -15.48 11.96 -11.99
N ALA A 35 -14.20 11.59 -11.96
CA ALA A 35 -13.43 11.45 -10.73
C ALA A 35 -13.23 12.79 -9.98
N THR A 36 -13.09 13.91 -10.69
CA THR A 36 -13.01 15.24 -10.06
C THR A 36 -14.31 15.65 -9.38
N ARG A 37 -15.46 15.36 -9.99
CA ARG A 37 -16.78 15.62 -9.39
C ARG A 37 -17.01 14.86 -8.09
N GLU A 38 -16.39 13.69 -7.93
CA GLU A 38 -16.51 12.86 -6.73
C GLU A 38 -15.56 13.27 -5.59
N ARG A 39 -14.57 14.13 -5.86
CA ARG A 39 -13.43 14.37 -4.95
C ARG A 39 -13.46 15.65 -4.13
N GLU A 40 -14.47 16.48 -4.30
CA GLU A 40 -14.59 17.74 -3.56
C GLU A 40 -15.11 17.49 -2.14
N LEU A 41 -14.24 17.01 -1.25
CA LEU A 41 -14.51 16.91 0.19
C LEU A 41 -13.57 17.83 0.99
N PRO A 42 -14.08 18.53 2.02
CA PRO A 42 -13.27 19.44 2.82
C PRO A 42 -12.37 18.69 3.81
N VAL A 43 -11.10 19.11 3.91
CA VAL A 43 -10.16 18.69 4.94
C VAL A 43 -10.49 19.43 6.24
N VAL A 44 -10.94 18.70 7.26
CA VAL A 44 -11.26 19.25 8.58
C VAL A 44 -10.09 19.03 9.54
N ASN A 45 -9.44 20.11 9.97
CA ASN A 45 -8.45 20.07 11.03
C ASN A 45 -9.16 20.02 12.39
N ALA A 46 -9.00 18.92 13.11
CA ALA A 46 -9.38 18.81 14.51
C ALA A 46 -8.13 18.61 15.38
N ALA A 47 -7.76 19.62 16.15
CA ALA A 47 -6.76 19.51 17.20
C ALA A 47 -7.42 19.86 18.53
N THR A 48 -7.36 18.95 19.51
CA THR A 48 -7.03 19.20 20.93
C THR A 48 -7.14 17.91 21.75
N GLN A 49 -6.06 17.12 21.77
CA GLN A 49 -5.54 16.26 22.85
C GLN A 49 -4.54 15.26 22.24
N PRO A 50 -3.37 15.04 22.87
CA PRO A 50 -2.40 14.07 22.36
C PRO A 50 -2.99 12.66 22.35
N ARG A 51 -2.92 11.99 21.20
CA ARG A 51 -3.54 10.67 20.97
C ARG A 51 -2.71 9.47 21.47
N ILE A 52 -1.46 9.71 21.86
CA ILE A 52 -0.39 8.71 22.11
C ILE A 52 -0.71 7.72 23.25
N SER A 53 -1.61 8.05 24.17
CA SER A 53 -1.89 7.24 25.37
C SER A 53 -3.32 6.68 25.45
N GLY A 54 -4.14 6.85 24.41
CA GLY A 54 -5.54 6.43 24.43
C GLY A 54 -6.05 5.96 23.08
N ASN A 55 -7.26 5.41 23.08
CA ASN A 55 -7.98 4.99 21.88
C ASN A 55 -9.29 5.78 21.69
N TRP A 56 -9.47 6.90 22.39
CA TRP A 56 -10.69 7.72 22.34
C TRP A 56 -10.97 8.31 20.95
N TRP A 57 -9.95 8.43 20.11
CA TRP A 57 -10.02 8.86 18.71
C TRP A 57 -10.45 7.73 17.76
N CYS A 58 -10.50 6.49 18.23
CA CYS A 58 -10.95 5.37 17.42
C CYS A 58 -12.48 5.34 17.34
N THR A 59 -13.02 5.38 16.13
CA THR A 59 -14.46 5.16 15.90
C THR A 59 -14.77 3.82 15.24
N CYS A 60 -13.75 3.07 14.80
CA CYS A 60 -13.93 1.78 14.15
C CYS A 60 -13.89 0.56 15.09
N GLY A 61 -13.50 0.74 16.36
CA GLY A 61 -13.45 -0.31 17.39
C GLY A 61 -12.15 -1.13 17.49
N ASP A 62 -11.31 -1.14 16.45
CA ASP A 62 -10.14 -2.05 16.36
C ASP A 62 -8.76 -1.35 16.49
N CYS A 63 -8.72 -0.02 16.63
CA CYS A 63 -7.44 0.70 16.71
C CYS A 63 -6.80 0.58 18.10
N LYS A 64 -5.46 0.61 18.12
CA LYS A 64 -4.64 0.65 19.34
C LYS A 64 -3.85 1.96 19.41
N ALA A 65 -3.46 2.36 20.62
CA ALA A 65 -2.49 3.44 20.78
C ALA A 65 -1.15 3.05 20.13
N MET A 66 -0.50 4.01 19.49
CA MET A 66 0.76 3.84 18.77
C MET A 66 1.83 4.75 19.39
N ASP A 67 3.10 4.48 19.07
CA ASP A 67 4.24 5.16 19.69
C ASP A 67 4.31 6.67 19.34
N THR A 68 3.71 7.07 18.20
CA THR A 68 3.64 8.46 17.75
C THR A 68 2.21 8.93 17.54
N GLU A 69 1.98 10.24 17.67
CA GLU A 69 0.66 10.85 17.45
C GLU A 69 0.19 10.68 16.00
N GLN A 70 1.11 10.76 15.05
CA GLN A 70 0.83 10.59 13.62
C GLN A 70 0.34 9.17 13.31
N GLU A 71 0.82 8.16 14.04
CA GLU A 71 0.38 6.76 13.94
C GLU A 71 -0.94 6.46 14.64
N CYS A 72 -1.43 7.37 15.48
CA CYS A 72 -2.74 7.28 16.12
C CYS A 72 -3.87 7.77 15.19
N LEU A 73 -3.98 7.12 14.03
CA LEU A 73 -4.96 7.42 12.98
C LEU A 73 -6.01 6.31 12.86
N CYS A 74 -7.30 6.66 12.86
CA CYS A 74 -8.37 5.68 12.67
C CYS A 74 -8.62 5.44 11.17
N CYS A 75 -9.02 4.22 10.79
CA CYS A 75 -9.35 3.94 9.39
C CYS A 75 -10.61 4.68 8.91
N THR A 76 -11.43 5.21 9.80
CA THR A 76 -12.58 6.07 9.48
C THR A 76 -12.15 7.49 9.12
N GLU A 77 -11.01 7.95 9.67
CA GLU A 77 -10.39 9.25 9.37
C GLU A 77 -9.37 9.16 8.23
N TRP A 78 -9.15 7.95 7.68
CA TRP A 78 -8.16 7.75 6.64
C TRP A 78 -8.72 8.24 5.31
N ASP A 79 -8.20 9.39 4.86
CA ASP A 79 -8.64 10.11 3.66
C ASP A 79 -8.46 9.34 2.35
N LEU A 80 -7.71 8.23 2.36
CA LEU A 80 -7.56 7.33 1.22
C LEU A 80 -8.67 6.25 1.14
N LEU A 81 -9.49 6.09 2.19
CA LEU A 81 -10.65 5.23 2.15
C LEU A 81 -11.87 6.01 1.66
N SER A 82 -12.27 5.74 0.42
CA SER A 82 -13.58 6.13 -0.10
C SER A 82 -14.65 5.30 0.61
N ARG A 83 -15.42 5.90 1.51
CA ARG A 83 -16.54 5.24 2.18
C ARG A 83 -17.85 5.72 1.59
N ASP A 84 -18.67 4.79 1.12
CA ASP A 84 -20.09 5.05 0.97
C ASP A 84 -20.68 5.18 2.38
N THR A 85 -21.45 6.25 2.58
CA THR A 85 -21.69 6.95 3.84
C THR A 85 -22.55 6.22 4.89
N GLN A 86 -22.75 4.91 4.80
CA GLN A 86 -23.83 4.25 5.55
C GLN A 86 -23.37 3.31 6.68
N GLU A 87 -22.14 2.80 6.70
CA GLU A 87 -21.71 1.90 7.79
C GLU A 87 -20.27 2.16 8.27
N ASN A 88 -20.13 2.46 9.57
CA ASN A 88 -18.86 2.72 10.26
C ASN A 88 -18.09 1.43 10.59
N HIS A 89 -17.94 0.52 9.62
CA HIS A 89 -17.17 -0.71 9.82
C HIS A 89 -15.66 -0.48 9.71
N CYS A 90 -14.89 -1.27 10.47
CA CYS A 90 -13.44 -1.23 10.40
C CYS A 90 -12.96 -1.79 9.06
N PHE A 91 -12.01 -1.11 8.40
CA PHE A 91 -11.47 -1.58 7.12
C PHE A 91 -10.84 -2.98 7.22
N VAL A 92 -10.26 -3.33 8.37
CA VAL A 92 -9.67 -4.66 8.60
C VAL A 92 -10.72 -5.78 8.52
N GLN A 93 -11.99 -5.46 8.75
CA GLN A 93 -13.11 -6.40 8.67
C GLN A 93 -13.71 -6.51 7.27
N SER A 94 -13.31 -5.63 6.33
CA SER A 94 -13.72 -5.74 4.93
C SER A 94 -13.10 -6.98 4.27
N GLU A 95 -13.73 -7.48 3.20
CA GLU A 95 -13.20 -8.61 2.42
C GLU A 95 -11.90 -8.25 1.67
N ASP A 96 -11.72 -6.97 1.31
CA ASP A 96 -10.55 -6.48 0.59
C ASP A 96 -9.27 -6.64 1.41
N PHE A 97 -9.32 -6.32 2.70
CA PHE A 97 -8.15 -6.30 3.55
C PHE A 97 -7.39 -7.63 3.62
N PRO A 98 -8.00 -8.78 3.97
CA PRO A 98 -7.29 -10.06 4.03
C PRO A 98 -6.74 -10.50 2.66
N ALA A 99 -7.38 -10.10 1.56
CA ALA A 99 -6.90 -10.35 0.20
C ALA A 99 -5.63 -9.55 -0.10
N LEU A 100 -5.61 -8.25 0.22
CA LEU A 100 -4.45 -7.36 0.00
C LEU A 100 -3.20 -7.83 0.72
N ILE A 101 -3.36 -8.36 1.94
CA ILE A 101 -2.24 -8.85 2.75
C ILE A 101 -2.04 -10.36 2.62
N ASN A 102 -2.59 -11.00 1.59
CA ASN A 102 -2.35 -12.43 1.32
C ASN A 102 -0.91 -12.64 0.83
N LYS A 103 -0.23 -13.68 1.32
CA LYS A 103 1.18 -13.96 1.00
C LYS A 103 1.44 -14.02 -0.52
N ALA A 104 0.55 -14.66 -1.29
CA ALA A 104 0.71 -14.77 -2.74
C ALA A 104 0.66 -13.39 -3.42
N VAL A 105 -0.27 -12.52 -2.99
CA VAL A 105 -0.36 -11.13 -3.49
C VAL A 105 0.91 -10.36 -3.14
N LEU A 106 1.40 -10.47 -1.90
CA LEU A 106 2.63 -9.80 -1.48
C LEU A 106 3.86 -10.27 -2.27
N GLU A 107 3.97 -11.57 -2.56
CA GLU A 107 5.03 -12.12 -3.40
C GLU A 107 4.98 -11.55 -4.82
N THR A 108 3.79 -11.48 -5.42
CA THR A 108 3.60 -10.82 -6.73
C THR A 108 4.07 -9.36 -6.67
N PHE A 109 3.57 -8.58 -5.71
CA PHE A 109 3.90 -7.16 -5.55
C PHE A 109 5.37 -6.89 -5.17
N PHE A 110 6.08 -7.88 -4.61
CA PHE A 110 7.51 -7.76 -4.33
C PHE A 110 8.33 -7.81 -5.62
N HIS A 111 7.91 -8.62 -6.59
CA HIS A 111 8.63 -8.81 -7.85
C HIS A 111 8.30 -7.79 -8.94
N VAL A 112 7.22 -7.00 -8.78
CA VAL A 112 6.87 -5.91 -9.71
C VAL A 112 8.02 -4.89 -9.77
N PRO A 113 8.65 -4.66 -10.95
CA PRO A 113 9.72 -3.69 -11.10
C PRO A 113 9.27 -2.27 -10.76
N LYS A 114 10.03 -1.57 -9.92
CA LYS A 114 9.78 -0.15 -9.62
C LYS A 114 10.81 0.73 -10.32
N VAL A 115 10.31 1.79 -10.97
CA VAL A 115 11.06 2.73 -11.83
C VAL A 115 12.29 3.35 -11.14
N ASN A 116 12.35 3.35 -9.79
CA ASN A 116 13.41 4.02 -9.02
C ASN A 116 14.28 3.08 -8.17
N TRP A 117 14.18 1.76 -8.32
CA TRP A 117 15.05 0.84 -7.57
C TRP A 117 16.43 0.73 -8.22
N ARG A 118 17.44 1.40 -7.62
CA ARG A 118 18.85 1.26 -8.02
C ARG A 118 19.38 -0.17 -7.81
N ARG A 119 18.84 -0.91 -6.84
CA ARG A 119 19.09 -2.32 -6.59
C ARG A 119 17.77 -2.99 -6.21
N ARG A 120 17.49 -4.17 -6.77
CA ARG A 120 16.28 -4.92 -6.43
C ARG A 120 16.51 -5.70 -5.12
N PRO A 121 15.59 -5.62 -4.15
CA PRO A 121 15.65 -6.47 -2.96
C PRO A 121 15.47 -7.94 -3.37
N ILE A 122 16.14 -8.83 -2.64
CA ILE A 122 16.10 -10.29 -2.86
C ILE A 122 15.32 -10.91 -1.70
N PRO A 123 14.49 -11.93 -1.92
CA PRO A 123 13.84 -12.65 -0.83
C PRO A 123 14.87 -13.20 0.16
N GLU A 124 14.64 -12.96 1.46
CA GLU A 124 15.54 -13.34 2.56
C GLU A 124 15.02 -14.56 3.34
N GLY A 125 13.82 -15.04 3.00
CA GLY A 125 13.23 -16.21 3.62
C GLY A 125 13.77 -17.53 3.04
N PRO A 126 13.38 -18.66 3.67
CA PRO A 126 13.81 -19.98 3.22
C PRO A 126 13.27 -20.28 1.81
N ASN A 127 14.03 -21.06 1.04
CA ASN A 127 13.66 -21.50 -0.31
C ASN A 127 13.35 -20.34 -1.28
N GLY A 128 13.97 -19.17 -1.09
CA GLY A 128 13.74 -18.00 -1.94
C GLY A 128 12.39 -17.33 -1.72
N GLN A 129 11.67 -17.65 -0.64
CA GLN A 129 10.44 -16.98 -0.26
C GLN A 129 10.73 -15.68 0.49
N LEU A 130 9.73 -14.80 0.58
CA LEU A 130 9.84 -13.60 1.40
C LEU A 130 9.95 -13.97 2.89
N SER A 131 10.85 -13.28 3.59
CA SER A 131 10.86 -13.32 5.05
C SER A 131 9.58 -12.70 5.62
N THR A 132 9.28 -12.98 6.89
CA THR A 132 8.12 -12.37 7.58
C THR A 132 8.22 -10.84 7.61
N GLU A 133 9.43 -10.32 7.79
CA GLU A 133 9.68 -8.87 7.73
C GLU A 133 9.44 -8.30 6.34
N GLN A 134 9.92 -8.97 5.30
CA GLN A 134 9.66 -8.54 3.93
C GLN A 134 8.16 -8.58 3.61
N CYS A 135 7.45 -9.62 4.03
CA CYS A 135 5.99 -9.68 3.92
C CYS A 135 5.34 -8.47 4.60
N ARG A 136 5.72 -8.16 5.85
CA ARG A 136 5.20 -7.00 6.59
C ARG A 136 5.44 -5.68 5.86
N LEU A 137 6.65 -5.44 5.38
CA LEU A 137 7.00 -4.21 4.66
C LEU A 137 6.26 -4.08 3.33
N VAL A 138 6.10 -5.18 2.59
CA VAL A 138 5.32 -5.20 1.35
C VAL A 138 3.83 -4.98 1.65
N ALA A 139 3.29 -5.57 2.72
CA ALA A 139 1.89 -5.41 3.11
C ALA A 139 1.55 -3.94 3.40
N TYR A 140 2.40 -3.22 4.14
CA TYR A 140 2.21 -1.78 4.35
C TYR A 140 2.14 -1.03 3.01
N ARG A 141 3.03 -1.37 2.09
CA ARG A 141 3.09 -0.72 0.77
C ARG A 141 1.87 -1.03 -0.09
N VAL A 142 1.44 -2.29 -0.14
CA VAL A 142 0.28 -2.74 -0.93
C VAL A 142 -1.00 -2.06 -0.45
N VAL A 143 -1.22 -2.02 0.87
CA VAL A 143 -2.42 -1.36 1.42
C VAL A 143 -2.43 0.15 1.12
N LEU A 144 -1.26 0.82 1.23
CA LEU A 144 -1.15 2.22 0.86
C LEU A 144 -1.40 2.45 -0.63
N GLU A 145 -0.81 1.63 -1.52
CA GLU A 145 -0.99 1.72 -2.97
C GLU A 145 -2.43 1.45 -3.40
N TRP A 146 -3.11 0.51 -2.73
CA TRP A 146 -4.54 0.26 -2.93
C TRP A 146 -5.38 1.49 -2.56
N GLY A 147 -5.13 2.10 -1.39
CA GLY A 147 -5.85 3.32 -0.97
C GLY A 147 -5.60 4.52 -1.89
N LEU A 148 -4.42 4.60 -2.50
CA LEU A 148 -4.10 5.65 -3.47
C LEU A 148 -4.82 5.48 -4.82
N LYS A 149 -5.43 4.32 -5.12
CA LYS A 149 -6.16 4.08 -6.37
C LYS A 149 -5.39 4.51 -7.64
N GLY A 150 -4.09 4.20 -7.68
CA GLY A 150 -3.21 4.54 -8.81
C GLY A 150 -2.55 5.91 -8.75
N GLU A 151 -2.85 6.71 -7.74
CA GLU A 151 -2.20 8.02 -7.55
C GLU A 151 -0.77 7.93 -7.06
N ARG A 152 0.02 8.96 -7.39
CA ARG A 152 1.41 9.09 -6.96
C ARG A 152 1.50 10.02 -5.76
N LEU A 153 2.10 9.54 -4.68
CA LEU A 153 2.48 10.38 -3.53
C LEU A 153 3.51 11.47 -3.88
N GLY A 154 4.31 11.26 -4.92
CA GLY A 154 5.44 12.14 -5.22
C GLY A 154 6.69 11.81 -4.38
N ARG A 155 7.80 12.49 -4.66
CA ARG A 155 9.09 12.21 -4.00
C ARG A 155 9.06 12.69 -2.55
N LYS A 156 9.62 11.89 -1.65
CA LYS A 156 9.76 12.17 -0.19
C LYS A 156 8.44 12.32 0.58
N GLN A 157 7.28 12.22 -0.06
CA GLN A 157 6.01 12.18 0.66
C GLN A 157 5.79 10.77 1.20
N ARG A 158 5.56 10.69 2.51
CA ARG A 158 5.18 9.46 3.21
C ARG A 158 3.80 9.66 3.81
N ARG A 159 3.04 8.58 3.90
CA ARG A 159 1.71 8.58 4.53
C ARG A 159 1.63 7.48 5.55
N VAL A 160 0.94 7.78 6.64
CA VAL A 160 0.73 6.84 7.73
C VAL A 160 -0.48 5.97 7.42
N LEU A 161 -0.37 4.68 7.79
CA LEU A 161 -1.48 3.75 7.75
C LEU A 161 -2.26 3.80 9.06
N PRO A 162 -3.58 3.53 9.03
CA PRO A 162 -4.38 3.45 10.25
C PRO A 162 -3.85 2.44 11.27
N SER A 163 -4.02 2.72 12.55
CA SER A 163 -3.54 1.85 13.63
C SER A 163 -4.10 0.43 13.56
N CYS A 164 -5.40 0.28 13.26
CA CYS A 164 -6.01 -1.05 13.10
C CYS A 164 -5.35 -1.85 11.97
N VAL A 165 -5.02 -1.20 10.85
CA VAL A 165 -4.32 -1.80 9.70
C VAL A 165 -2.91 -2.22 10.10
N VAL A 166 -2.14 -1.33 10.72
CA VAL A 166 -0.78 -1.62 11.18
C VAL A 166 -0.78 -2.79 12.16
N THR A 167 -1.70 -2.77 13.13
CA THR A 167 -1.87 -3.83 14.12
C THR A 167 -2.18 -5.18 13.45
N ALA A 168 -3.13 -5.20 12.52
CA ALA A 168 -3.52 -6.43 11.83
C ALA A 168 -2.39 -7.00 10.97
N ILE A 169 -1.62 -6.15 10.27
CA ILE A 169 -0.44 -6.56 9.51
C ILE A 169 0.65 -7.11 10.44
N ARG A 170 0.94 -6.44 11.56
CA ARG A 170 1.91 -6.92 12.57
C ARG A 170 1.49 -8.25 13.19
N ASN A 171 0.20 -8.48 13.41
CA ASN A 171 -0.31 -9.76 13.90
C ASN A 171 -0.13 -10.88 12.86
N LYS A 172 -0.36 -10.59 11.58
CA LYS A 172 -0.18 -11.58 10.49
C LYS A 172 1.30 -11.86 10.20
N TYR A 173 2.14 -10.83 10.30
CA TYR A 173 3.57 -10.88 9.99
C TYR A 173 4.41 -10.34 11.16
N PRO A 174 4.48 -11.09 12.28
CA PRO A 174 5.08 -10.60 13.51
C PRO A 174 6.59 -10.46 13.44
N SER A 175 7.14 -9.52 14.21
CA SER A 175 8.56 -9.46 14.52
C SER A 175 8.87 -10.45 15.66
N PRO A 176 9.91 -11.30 15.56
CA PRO A 176 10.29 -12.21 16.65
C PRO A 176 10.60 -11.48 17.97
N SER A 177 11.13 -10.26 17.89
CA SER A 177 11.42 -9.43 19.08
C SER A 177 10.20 -8.66 19.60
N GLY A 178 9.12 -8.59 18.82
CA GLY A 178 7.96 -7.72 19.11
C GLY A 178 8.26 -6.22 19.00
N ILE A 179 9.51 -5.83 18.71
CA ILE A 179 9.92 -4.45 18.51
C ILE A 179 9.73 -4.11 17.05
N TYR A 180 9.05 -2.98 16.79
CA TYR A 180 8.80 -2.47 15.45
C TYR A 180 9.37 -1.07 15.34
N GLN A 181 9.98 -0.77 14.20
CA GLN A 181 10.26 0.62 13.85
C GLN A 181 8.94 1.28 13.42
N GLY A 182 8.59 2.38 14.09
CA GLY A 182 7.44 3.20 13.75
C GLY A 182 7.64 3.99 12.46
N PHE A 183 6.67 4.83 12.14
CA PHE A 183 6.75 5.77 11.05
C PHE A 183 7.94 6.74 11.24
N GLN A 184 8.58 7.09 10.12
CA GLN A 184 9.66 8.07 10.08
C GLN A 184 9.41 9.01 8.92
N GLU A 185 9.87 10.24 8.97
CA GLU A 185 9.78 11.11 7.80
C GLU A 185 10.88 10.78 6.78
N ALA A 186 10.68 11.16 5.52
CA ALA A 186 11.67 10.87 4.47
C ALA A 186 13.03 11.55 4.72
N ASP A 187 13.01 12.75 5.33
CA ASP A 187 14.22 13.49 5.64
C ASP A 187 14.98 12.90 6.83
N GLU A 188 14.30 12.22 7.76
CA GLU A 188 14.95 11.52 8.88
C GLU A 188 15.72 10.29 8.40
N LEU A 189 15.18 9.55 7.43
CA LEU A 189 15.90 8.44 6.79
C LEU A 189 17.17 8.89 6.05
N SER A 190 17.18 10.12 5.52
CA SER A 190 18.34 10.67 4.80
C SER A 190 19.47 11.16 5.71
N ARG A 191 19.23 11.27 7.03
CA ARG A 191 20.23 11.68 8.03
C ARG A 191 20.96 10.50 8.67
N ILE A 192 20.48 9.28 8.44
CA ILE A 192 21.00 8.03 9.02
C ILE A 192 21.87 7.26 8.00
N LEU A 193 21.87 7.68 6.74
CA LEU A 193 22.69 7.15 5.64
C LEU A 193 23.70 8.20 5.17
#